data_AF-X0VQ53-F1
#
_entry.id   AF-X0VQ53-F1
#
_cell.length_a   1.000
_cell.length_b   1.000
_cell.length_c   1.000
_cell.angle_alpha   90.00
_cell.angle_beta   90.00
_cell.angle_gamma   90.00
#
_symmetry.space_group_name_H-M   'P 1'
#
loop_
_entity.id
_entity.type
_entity.pdbx_description
1 polymer ?
#
loop_
_entity_poly.entity_id
_entity_poly.type
_entity_poly.pdbx_seq_one_letter_code
_entity_poly.pdbx_strand_id
1 'polypeptide(L)' 'MKSEIPALTKMKCIPCRGGEPPVTDLEIKGLHPQISEWEIVERNNIKRLERVFRFKNFKEALK' A
#
# COMPACT_ATOMS: atom_id res chain seq x y z
N MET A 1 14.12 -10.83 20.38
CA MET A 1 12.66 -10.88 20.65
C MET A 1 11.96 -10.53 19.35
N LYS A 2 11.55 -11.52 18.55
CA LYS A 2 10.88 -11.28 17.25
C LYS A 2 9.42 -10.93 17.55
N SER A 3 9.04 -9.68 17.39
CA SER A 3 7.64 -9.26 17.42
C SER A 3 6.91 -9.90 16.24
N GLU A 4 6.02 -10.85 16.51
CA GLU A 4 5.08 -11.35 15.50
C GLU A 4 4.17 -10.21 15.05
N ILE A 5 4.30 -9.82 13.78
CA ILE A 5 3.37 -8.89 13.14
C ILE A 5 2.10 -9.71 12.85
N PRO A 6 0.95 -9.38 13.46
CA PRO A 6 -0.28 -10.12 13.20
C PRO A 6 -0.63 -10.01 11.71
N ALA A 7 -1.18 -11.09 11.14
CA ALA A 7 -1.71 -11.07 9.78
C ALA A 7 -2.62 -9.83 9.61
N LEU A 8 -2.51 -9.13 8.48
CA LEU A 8 -3.25 -7.88 8.23
C LEU A 8 -4.76 -8.05 8.48
N THR A 9 -5.31 -9.23 8.21
CA THR A 9 -6.71 -9.60 8.46
C THR A 9 -7.11 -9.61 9.94
N LYS A 10 -6.15 -9.66 10.86
CA LYS A 10 -6.34 -9.62 12.32
C LYS A 10 -6.09 -8.22 12.91
N MET A 11 -5.65 -7.26 12.10
CA MET A 11 -5.40 -5.90 12.54
C MET A 11 -6.69 -5.08 12.57
N LYS A 12 -6.80 -4.16 13.54
CA LYS A 12 -7.93 -3.22 13.62
C LYS A 12 -7.72 -2.11 12.59
N CYS A 13 -8.55 -2.09 11.55
CA CYS A 13 -8.61 -0.97 10.61
C CYS A 13 -9.14 0.26 11.36
N ILE A 14 -8.32 1.31 11.44
CA ILE A 14 -8.73 2.62 11.93
C ILE A 14 -8.85 3.57 10.75
N PRO A 15 -9.79 4.53 10.76
CA PRO A 15 -9.87 5.53 9.71
C PRO A 15 -8.53 6.24 9.54
N CYS A 16 -8.17 6.55 8.30
CA CYS A 16 -7.03 7.41 8.02
C CYS A 16 -7.20 8.71 8.83
N ARG A 17 -6.26 8.99 9.73
CA ARG A 17 -6.24 10.27 10.43
C ARG A 17 -5.84 11.32 9.41
N GLY A 18 -6.76 12.20 9.04
CA GLY A 18 -6.43 13.33 8.19
C GLY A 18 -5.29 14.14 8.84
N GLY A 19 -4.30 14.55 8.04
CA GLY A 19 -3.15 15.32 8.51
C GLY A 19 -1.90 14.50 8.85
N GLU A 20 -1.92 13.17 8.67
CA GLU A 20 -0.68 12.39 8.70
C GLU A 20 0.28 12.88 7.59
N PRO A 21 1.58 13.04 7.90
CA PRO A 21 2.55 13.51 6.93
C PRO A 21 2.73 12.49 5.79
N PRO A 22 3.05 12.96 4.57
CA PRO A 22 3.45 12.06 3.50
C PRO A 22 4.70 11.26 3.87
N VAL A 23 4.78 10.03 3.39
CA VAL A 23 6.00 9.21 3.48
C VAL A 23 7.14 9.93 2.78
N THR A 24 8.29 10.05 3.45
CA THR A 24 9.46 10.74 2.91
C THR A 24 10.12 9.93 1.79
N ASP A 25 10.90 10.58 0.93
CA ASP A 25 11.62 9.90 -0.15
C ASP A 25 12.62 8.84 0.36
N LEU A 26 13.19 9.03 1.55
CA LEU A 26 14.08 8.06 2.17
C LEU A 26 13.31 6.81 2.63
N GLU A 27 12.16 7.01 3.28
CA GLU A 27 11.29 5.92 3.70
C GLU A 27 10.73 5.18 2.49
N ILE A 28 10.32 5.89 1.43
CA ILE A 28 9.89 5.29 0.17
C ILE A 28 10.97 4.33 -0.37
N LYS A 29 12.24 4.77 -0.43
CA LYS A 29 13.34 3.92 -0.89
C LYS A 29 13.53 2.65 -0.04
N GLY A 30 13.30 2.73 1.27
CA GLY A 30 13.42 1.57 2.17
C GLY A 30 12.20 0.64 2.15
N LEU A 31 11.00 1.17 1.89
CA LEU A 31 9.74 0.42 1.96
C LEU A 31 9.32 -0.18 0.63
N HIS A 32 9.54 0.53 -0.48
CA HIS A 32 9.12 0.11 -1.82
C HIS A 32 9.60 -1.29 -2.23
N PRO A 33 10.82 -1.76 -1.88
CA PRO A 33 11.24 -3.13 -2.17
C PRO A 33 10.34 -4.23 -1.59
N GLN A 34 9.57 -3.94 -0.52
CA GLN A 34 8.64 -4.91 0.07
C GLN A 34 7.37 -5.11 -0.77
N ILE A 35 7.11 -4.19 -1.70
CA ILE A 35 5.94 -4.15 -2.56
C ILE A 35 6.34 -3.82 -4.01
N SER A 36 7.38 -4.49 -4.51
CA SER A 36 8.03 -4.18 -5.80
C SER A 36 7.10 -4.26 -7.03
N GLU A 37 5.95 -4.92 -6.93
CA GLU A 37 4.93 -4.97 -7.99
C GLU A 37 4.03 -3.71 -8.04
N TRP A 38 4.19 -2.78 -7.10
CA TRP A 38 3.45 -1.52 -7.07
C TRP A 38 4.28 -0.39 -7.68
N GLU A 39 3.65 0.42 -8.52
CA GLU A 39 4.26 1.58 -9.14
C GLU A 39 4.02 2.84 -8.30
N ILE A 40 5.00 3.74 -8.26
CA ILE A 40 4.84 5.06 -7.65
C ILE A 40 4.52 6.05 -8.75
N VAL A 41 3.31 6.58 -8.75
CA VAL A 41 2.85 7.60 -9.70
C VAL A 41 2.63 8.93 -9.01
N GLU A 42 2.79 10.04 -9.74
CA GLU A 42 2.53 11.37 -9.22
C GLU A 42 1.34 12.01 -9.94
N ARG A 43 0.33 12.42 -9.18
CA ARG A 43 -0.87 13.11 -9.70
C ARG A 43 -1.22 14.29 -8.80
N ASN A 44 -1.29 15.48 -9.39
CA ASN A 44 -1.54 16.74 -8.67
C ASN A 44 -0.54 16.98 -7.52
N ASN A 45 0.76 16.71 -7.77
CA ASN A 45 1.86 16.79 -6.78
C ASN A 45 1.68 15.86 -5.56
N ILE A 46 0.94 14.77 -5.72
CA ILE A 46 0.76 13.74 -4.69
C ILE A 46 1.27 12.42 -5.23
N LYS A 47 2.29 11.84 -4.59
CA LYS A 47 2.79 10.49 -4.87
C LYS A 47 1.79 9.44 -4.37
N ARG A 48 1.51 8.43 -5.20
CA ARG A 48 0.53 7.38 -4.95
C ARG A 48 1.08 6.04 -5.39
N LEU A 49 0.66 4.97 -4.72
CA LEU A 49 0.92 3.60 -5.16
C LEU A 49 -0.21 3.16 -6.10
N GLU A 50 0.15 2.68 -7.29
CA GLU A 50 -0.79 2.09 -8.25
C GLU A 50 -0.32 0.68 -8.61
N ARG A 51 -1.25 -0.28 -8.66
CA ARG A 51 -0.99 -1.64 -9.15
C ARG A 51 -2.19 -2.14 -9.94
N VAL A 52 -1.93 -2.72 -11.09
CA VAL A 52 -2.96 -3.34 -11.93
C VAL A 52 -3.06 -4.82 -11.60
N PHE A 53 -4.23 -5.24 -11.12
CA PHE A 53 -4.57 -6.66 -10.95
C PHE A 53 -5.36 -7.13 -12.16
N ARG A 54 -4.92 -8.22 -12.80
CA ARG A 54 -5.58 -8.79 -13.98
C ARG A 54 -6.32 -10.06 -13.58
N PHE A 55 -7.59 -10.14 -13.97
CA PHE A 55 -8.46 -11.28 -13.74
C PHE A 55 -9.08 -11.72 -15.06
N LYS A 56 -9.45 -13.01 -15.15
CA LYS A 56 -10.03 -13.56 -16.39
C LYS A 56 -11.42 -12.98 -16.68
N ASN A 57 -12.18 -12.66 -15.64
CA ASN A 57 -13.56 -12.17 -15.73
C ASN A 57 -13.93 -11.33 -14.51
N PHE A 58 -15.08 -10.64 -14.60
CA PHE A 58 -15.57 -9.76 -13.54
C PHE A 58 -15.85 -10.51 -12.22
N LYS A 59 -16.35 -11.74 -12.29
CA LYS A 59 -16.66 -12.55 -11.09
C LYS A 59 -15.41 -12.85 -10.26
N GLU A 60 -14.27 -13.10 -10.90
CA GLU A 60 -12.99 -13.33 -10.22
C GLU A 60 -12.39 -12.05 -9.63
N ALA A 61 -12.65 -10.88 -10.23
CA ALA A 61 -12.13 -9.60 -9.73
C ALA A 61 -12.81 -9.12 -8.43
N LEU A 62 -13.97 -9.68 -8.07
CA LEU A 62 -14.74 -9.32 -6.87
C LEU A 62 -14.50 -10.24 -5.67
N LYS A 63 -13.71 -11.31 -5.83
CA LYS A 63 -13.37 -12.23 -4.75
C LYS A 63 -12.25 -11.65 -3.89
#